data_AF-A0A383CZL2-F1
#
_entry.id   AF-A0A383CZL2-F1
#
_cell.length_a   1.000
_cell.length_b   1.000
_cell.length_c   1.000
_cell.angle_alpha   90.00
_cell.angle_beta   90.00
_cell.angle_gamma   90.00
#
_symmetry.space_group_name_H-M   'P 1'
#
loop_
_entity.id
_entity.type
_entity.pdbx_description
1 polymer ?
#
loop_
_entity_poly.entity_id
_entity_poly.type
_entity_poly.pdbx_seq_one_letter_code
_entity_poly.pdbx_strand_id
1 'polypeptide(L)'
;MGPIAGYSRKKKAAFYMATSPDERSLKNAFAELHCRSNFSFLAGASHPEEIVSQAHALDYQAIAITDECSVAGIVKAHVAAKTEGIHLI
;
A
#
# COMPACT_ATOMS: atom_id res chain seq x y z
N MET A 1 -44.42 -22.39 9.39
CA MET A 1 -44.42 -23.60 10.24
C MET A 1 -43.41 -24.60 9.66
N GLY A 2 -42.15 -24.53 10.08
CA GLY A 2 -41.05 -25.47 9.79
C GLY A 2 -40.49 -25.51 8.34
N PRO A 3 -39.26 -26.02 8.10
CA PRO A 3 -38.31 -26.59 9.06
C PRO A 3 -36.93 -25.88 9.14
N ILE A 4 -36.47 -25.82 10.38
CA ILE A 4 -35.07 -25.74 10.84
C ILE A 4 -34.26 -26.91 10.24
N ALA A 5 -33.55 -26.66 9.13
CA ALA A 5 -32.66 -27.66 8.52
C ALA A 5 -31.20 -27.35 8.88
N GLY A 6 -30.62 -28.25 9.70
CA GLY A 6 -29.27 -28.14 10.23
C GLY A 6 -28.20 -27.93 9.16
N TYR A 7 -27.62 -26.72 9.18
CA TYR A 7 -26.46 -26.37 8.38
C TYR A 7 -25.21 -27.04 8.97
N SER A 8 -24.95 -28.27 8.51
CA SER A 8 -23.86 -29.14 8.94
C SER A 8 -22.50 -28.46 8.80
N ARG A 9 -21.82 -28.31 9.95
CA ARG A 9 -20.47 -27.72 10.13
C ARG A 9 -19.42 -28.21 9.11
N LYS A 10 -19.56 -29.41 8.55
CA LYS A 10 -18.63 -29.97 7.56
C LYS A 10 -18.65 -29.25 6.21
N LYS A 11 -19.81 -28.71 5.77
CA LYS A 11 -19.87 -27.92 4.51
C LYS A 11 -19.32 -26.51 4.68
N LYS A 12 -19.38 -25.94 5.89
CA LYS A 12 -18.83 -24.61 6.20
C LYS A 12 -17.30 -24.61 6.11
N ALA A 13 -16.64 -25.67 6.60
CA ALA A 13 -15.18 -25.81 6.52
C ALA A 13 -14.68 -25.96 5.08
N ALA A 14 -15.38 -26.74 4.23
CA ALA A 14 -15.01 -26.88 2.82
C ALA A 14 -15.20 -25.58 2.02
N PHE A 15 -16.25 -24.79 2.33
CA PHE A 15 -16.43 -23.46 1.75
C PHE A 15 -15.31 -22.50 2.20
N TYR A 16 -14.94 -22.51 3.48
CA TYR A 16 -13.83 -21.71 4.01
C TYR A 16 -12.44 -22.14 3.52
N MET A 17 -12.23 -23.42 3.17
CA MET A 17 -10.96 -23.90 2.60
C MET A 17 -10.84 -23.64 1.09
N ALA A 18 -11.95 -23.60 0.35
CA ALA A 18 -11.96 -23.21 -1.06
C ALA A 18 -11.84 -21.69 -1.25
N THR A 19 -12.22 -20.93 -0.23
CA THR A 19 -11.95 -19.49 -0.11
C THR A 19 -10.95 -19.23 1.01
N SER A 20 -9.85 -19.99 1.09
CA SER A 20 -8.69 -19.47 1.82
C SER A 20 -8.40 -18.11 1.19
N PRO A 21 -8.63 -16.97 1.88
CA PRO A 21 -8.15 -15.71 1.38
C PRO A 21 -6.66 -15.96 1.26
N ASP A 22 -6.18 -15.92 0.03
CA ASP A 22 -4.77 -15.96 -0.28
C ASP A 22 -4.02 -15.20 0.82
N GLU A 23 -3.04 -15.82 1.47
CA GLU A 23 -2.27 -15.19 2.56
C GLU A 23 -1.60 -13.86 2.11
N ARG A 24 -1.65 -13.53 0.81
CA ARG A 24 -1.26 -12.25 0.23
C ARG A 24 -2.32 -11.14 0.37
N SER A 25 -3.62 -11.44 0.44
CA SER A 25 -4.71 -10.44 0.45
C SER A 25 -4.91 -9.75 1.82
N LEU A 26 -4.18 -10.16 2.86
CA LEU A 26 -4.12 -9.46 4.14
C LEU A 26 -2.80 -8.70 4.35
N LYS A 27 -2.05 -8.39 3.29
CA LYS A 27 -1.18 -7.20 3.35
C LYS A 27 -2.11 -6.00 3.35
N ASN A 28 -2.48 -5.53 4.55
CA ASN A 28 -3.23 -4.30 4.75
C ASN A 28 -2.74 -3.27 3.73
N ALA A 29 -3.60 -2.83 2.81
CA ALA A 29 -3.26 -1.84 1.79
C ALA A 29 -2.62 -0.64 2.49
N PHE A 30 -1.30 -0.58 2.48
CA PHE A 30 -0.55 0.37 3.26
C PHE A 30 -0.29 1.57 2.36
N ALA A 31 -0.67 2.73 2.85
CA ALA A 31 -0.45 4.01 2.21
C ALA A 31 0.35 4.89 3.16
N GLU A 32 1.54 5.30 2.73
CA GLU A 32 2.38 6.18 3.54
C GLU A 32 2.02 7.63 3.22
N LEU A 33 1.27 8.27 4.12
CA LEU A 33 0.77 9.64 3.92
C LEU A 33 1.73 10.73 4.42
N HIS A 34 2.88 10.34 4.96
CA HIS A 34 3.86 11.26 5.52
C HIS A 34 5.26 10.73 5.25
N CYS A 35 5.81 11.05 4.08
CA CYS A 35 7.18 10.74 3.74
C CYS A 35 7.97 12.04 3.48
N ARG A 36 9.25 12.07 3.89
CA ARG A 36 10.14 13.20 3.69
C ARG A 36 11.32 12.79 2.83
N SER A 37 11.60 13.58 1.81
CA SER A 37 12.74 13.42 0.91
C SER A 37 13.90 14.34 1.31
N ASN A 38 15.05 14.14 0.68
CA ASN A 38 16.26 14.97 0.83
C ASN A 38 16.07 16.43 0.41
N PHE A 39 14.90 16.79 -0.14
CA PHE A 39 14.53 18.19 -0.39
C PHE A 39 14.05 18.91 0.88
N SER A 40 13.81 18.18 1.97
CA SER A 40 13.51 18.75 3.26
C SER A 40 14.81 19.08 4.03
N PHE A 41 15.07 20.37 4.22
CA PHE A 41 16.35 20.87 4.75
C PHE A 41 16.69 20.24 6.11
N LEU A 42 17.81 19.50 6.17
CA LEU A 42 18.32 18.80 7.36
C LEU A 42 17.41 17.72 7.94
N ALA A 43 16.39 17.27 7.20
CA ALA A 43 15.33 16.45 7.76
C ALA A 43 14.86 15.27 6.88
N GLY A 44 15.31 15.19 5.64
CA GLY A 44 15.25 13.96 4.85
C GLY A 44 16.62 13.62 4.29
N ALA A 45 16.89 12.32 4.11
CA ALA A 45 18.16 11.83 3.56
C ALA A 45 17.98 11.15 2.19
N SER A 46 16.82 10.52 1.96
CA SER A 46 16.57 9.70 0.78
C SER A 46 16.07 10.53 -0.40
N HIS A 47 16.43 10.10 -1.61
CA HIS A 47 15.90 10.71 -2.84
C HIS A 47 14.42 10.34 -3.05
N PRO A 48 13.59 11.24 -3.60
CA PRO A 48 12.18 10.92 -3.85
C PRO A 48 12.00 9.74 -4.80
N GLU A 49 12.92 9.54 -5.75
CA GLU A 49 12.90 8.39 -6.65
C GLU A 49 13.11 7.06 -5.90
N GLU A 50 14.05 7.04 -4.94
CA GLU A 50 14.34 5.87 -4.11
C GLU A 50 13.19 5.55 -3.17
N ILE A 51 12.57 6.57 -2.58
CA ILE A 51 11.40 6.44 -1.71
C ILE A 51 10.26 5.74 -2.45
N VAL A 52 9.96 6.17 -3.68
CA VAL A 52 8.91 5.57 -4.51
C VAL A 52 9.27 4.13 -4.90
N SER A 53 10.53 3.87 -5.27
CA SER A 53 10.98 2.51 -5.60
C SER A 53 10.88 1.56 -4.41
N GLN A 54 11.21 2.02 -3.21
CA GLN A 54 11.04 1.24 -1.97
C GLN A 54 9.55 0.99 -1.67
N ALA A 55 8.69 2.01 -1.83
CA ALA A 55 7.25 1.83 -1.69
C ALA A 55 6.70 0.77 -2.66
N HIS A 56 7.25 0.69 -3.88
CA HIS A 56 6.89 -0.34 -4.86
C HIS A 56 7.33 -1.73 -4.40
N ALA A 57 8.59 -1.85 -3.98
CA ALA A 57 9.13 -3.11 -3.46
C ALA A 57 8.37 -3.63 -2.23
N LEU A 58 7.84 -2.72 -1.42
CA LEU A 58 7.03 -3.02 -0.24
C LEU A 58 5.54 -3.22 -0.54
N ASP A 59 5.11 -3.09 -1.80
CA ASP A 59 3.73 -3.32 -2.26
C ASP A 59 2.74 -2.27 -1.68
N TYR A 60 3.17 -1.01 -1.60
CA TYR A 60 2.33 0.09 -1.10
C TYR A 60 1.32 0.52 -2.15
N GLN A 61 0.10 0.84 -1.71
CA GLN A 61 -0.94 1.32 -2.63
C GLN A 61 -0.75 2.79 -3.00
N ALA A 62 -0.28 3.61 -2.05
CA ALA A 62 -0.10 5.03 -2.26
C ALA A 62 1.03 5.58 -1.39
N ILE A 63 1.59 6.71 -1.81
CA ILE A 63 2.60 7.44 -1.07
C ILE A 63 2.36 8.95 -1.19
N ALA A 64 2.55 9.68 -0.11
CA ALA A 64 2.53 11.14 -0.08
C ALA A 64 3.90 11.64 0.37
N ILE A 65 4.47 12.56 -0.39
CA ILE A 65 5.73 13.21 -0.04
C ILE A 65 5.42 14.60 0.50
N THR A 66 5.60 14.77 1.80
CA THR A 66 5.29 15.98 2.55
C THR A 66 6.59 16.67 2.97
N ASP A 67 7.31 17.23 1.98
CA ASP A 67 8.57 17.91 2.22
C ASP A 67 8.39 19.27 2.91
N GLU A 68 9.20 19.51 3.93
CA GLU A 68 9.25 20.80 4.63
C GLU A 68 10.19 21.75 3.87
N CYS A 69 9.74 22.98 3.62
CA CYS A 69 10.49 24.09 3.02
C CYS A 69 10.78 24.03 1.51
N SER A 70 10.37 22.98 0.78
CA SER A 70 10.48 22.96 -0.69
C SER A 70 9.60 21.89 -1.34
N VAL A 71 9.08 22.19 -2.52
CA VAL A 71 8.36 21.23 -3.39
C VAL A 71 9.25 20.80 -4.58
N ALA A 72 10.55 21.10 -4.54
CA ALA A 72 11.47 20.84 -5.64
C ALA A 72 11.60 19.35 -6.01
N GLY A 73 11.33 18.45 -5.05
CA GLY A 73 11.38 17.00 -5.25
C GLY A 73 10.16 16.39 -5.93
N ILE A 74 9.04 17.12 -6.05
CA ILE A 74 7.76 16.48 -6.44
C ILE A 74 7.72 16.03 -7.89
N VAL A 75 8.40 16.75 -8.80
CA VAL A 75 8.45 16.37 -10.22
C VAL A 75 9.16 15.03 -10.38
N LYS A 76 10.24 14.83 -9.64
CA LYS A 76 11.01 13.58 -9.61
C LYS A 76 10.19 12.44 -9.01
N ALA A 77 9.52 12.71 -7.90
CA ALA A 77 8.59 11.77 -7.27
C ALA A 77 7.47 11.35 -8.22
N HIS A 78 6.88 12.31 -8.95
CA HIS A 78 5.78 12.07 -9.88
C HIS A 78 6.22 11.21 -11.07
N VAL A 79 7.40 11.49 -11.64
CA VAL A 79 7.97 10.68 -12.73
C VAL A 79 8.25 9.26 -12.26
N ALA A 80 8.83 9.09 -11.06
CA ALA A 80 9.06 7.79 -10.46
C ALA A 80 7.75 7.04 -10.20
N ALA A 81 6.75 7.70 -9.61
CA ALA A 81 5.46 7.10 -9.30
C ALA A 81 4.71 6.62 -10.55
N LYS A 82 4.80 7.39 -11.64
CA LYS A 82 4.25 6.99 -12.95
C LYS A 82 4.97 5.79 -13.55
N THR A 83 6.26 5.64 -13.27
CA THR A 83 7.08 4.51 -13.76
C THR A 83 6.78 3.24 -12.99
N GLU A 84 6.67 3.34 -11.65
CA GLU A 84 6.41 2.21 -10.74
C GLU A 84 4.92 1.89 -10.56
N GLY A 85 4.02 2.73 -11.09
CA GLY A 85 2.57 2.52 -11.03
C GLY A 85 1.94 2.75 -9.66
N ILE A 86 2.57 3.57 -8.80
CA ILE A 86 2.05 3.90 -7.46
C ILE A 86 1.24 5.19 -7.50
N HIS A 87 0.18 5.26 -6.69
CA HIS A 87 -0.57 6.50 -6.52
C HIS A 87 0.20 7.49 -5.64
N LEU A 88 0.71 8.56 -6.25
CA LEU A 88 1.29 9.70 -5.54
C LEU A 88 0.17 10.67 -5.14
N ILE A 89 0.12 11.04 -3.85
CA ILE A 89 -0.83 12.00 -3.27
C ILE A 89 -0.18 13.38 -3.15
#